data_AF-A0A2D6XBY0-F1
#
_entry.id   AF-A0A2D6XBY0-F1
#
_cell.length_a   1.000
_cell.length_b   1.000
_cell.length_c   1.000
_cell.angle_alpha   90.00
_cell.angle_beta   90.00
_cell.angle_gamma   90.00
#
_symmetry.space_group_name_H-M   'P 1'
#
loop_
_entity.id
_entity.type
_entity.pdbx_description
1 polymer ?
#
loop_
_entity_poly.entity_id
_entity_poly.type
_entity_poly.pdbx_seq_one_letter_code
_entity_poly.pdbx_strand_id
1 'polypeptide(L)'
;MSNIRIEFLPSEDEKPDLIEIRRVGDPNIVLYKVSEKVEWLKEHFPAELAAYQKSGGEVIAANIRPQGTELTALKGVGPRRAQTLVDQDVNTVEQLAELSDASVSSLGAGTVDLRKLARDYLADQAGLKPRQAVG
;
A
#
# COMPACT_ATOMS: atom_id res chain seq x y z
N MET A 1 6.47 -7.94 -1.13
CA MET A 1 6.67 -7.19 0.14
C MET A 1 5.29 -7.05 0.79
N SER A 2 5.13 -6.65 2.05
CA SER A 2 3.80 -6.67 2.69
C SER A 2 2.89 -5.57 2.14
N ASN A 3 1.75 -5.94 1.57
CA ASN A 3 0.71 -5.05 1.02
C ASN A 3 -0.11 -4.34 2.12
N ILE A 4 0.50 -4.05 3.27
CA ILE A 4 -0.18 -3.59 4.49
C ILE A 4 0.35 -2.23 4.85
N ARG A 5 -0.56 -1.30 5.15
CA ARG A 5 -0.30 0.04 5.65
C ARG A 5 -0.78 0.13 7.08
N ILE A 6 -0.03 0.87 7.88
CA ILE A 6 -0.39 1.18 9.25
C ILE A 6 -0.44 2.69 9.43
N GLU A 7 -1.46 3.16 10.12
CA GLU A 7 -1.59 4.56 10.51
C GLU A 7 -1.92 4.64 11.99
N PHE A 8 -1.22 5.50 12.74
CA PHE A 8 -1.44 5.66 14.17
C PHE A 8 -2.45 6.78 14.40
N LEU A 9 -3.53 6.47 15.12
CA LEU A 9 -4.64 7.37 15.39
C LEU A 9 -4.74 7.71 16.88
N PRO A 10 -5.16 8.94 17.21
CA PRO A 10 -5.48 9.33 18.58
C PRO A 10 -6.78 8.63 19.03
N SER A 11 -6.83 8.16 20.28
CA SER A 11 -8.09 7.72 20.92
C SER A 11 -8.83 8.94 21.47
N GLU A 12 -10.17 8.88 21.56
CA GLU A 12 -11.03 9.96 22.10
C GLU A 12 -10.66 10.37 23.54
N ASP A 13 -9.96 9.51 24.29
CA ASP A 13 -9.58 9.71 25.70
C ASP A 13 -8.15 10.30 25.92
N GLU A 14 -7.66 11.14 25.00
CA GLU A 14 -6.36 11.85 25.10
C GLU A 14 -5.12 10.95 25.25
N LYS A 15 -5.23 9.65 24.96
CA LYS A 15 -4.08 8.76 24.79
C LYS A 15 -4.04 8.23 23.36
N PRO A 16 -2.96 8.48 22.61
CA PRO A 16 -2.78 7.83 21.32
C PRO A 16 -2.60 6.34 21.57
N ASP A 17 -3.50 5.53 21.03
CA ASP A 17 -3.49 4.11 21.33
C ASP A 17 -4.20 3.27 20.25
N LEU A 18 -4.55 3.85 19.10
CA LEU A 18 -5.16 3.12 17.98
C LEU A 18 -4.18 3.02 16.81
N ILE A 19 -4.15 1.86 16.18
CA ILE A 19 -3.54 1.63 14.88
C ILE A 19 -4.62 1.23 13.89
N GLU A 20 -4.63 1.93 12.77
CA GLU A 20 -5.39 1.57 11.61
C GLU A 20 -4.52 0.69 10.71
N ILE A 21 -4.92 -0.56 10.52
CA ILE A 21 -4.27 -1.46 9.58
C ILE A 21 -5.14 -1.53 8.32
N ARG A 22 -4.59 -1.05 7.21
CA ARG A 22 -5.21 -1.10 5.89
C ARG A 22 -4.44 -2.04 4.97
N ARG A 23 -5.16 -2.83 4.19
CA ARG A 23 -4.55 -3.62 3.12
C ARG A 23 -4.67 -2.84 1.82
N VAL A 24 -3.55 -2.70 1.10
CA VAL A 24 -3.51 -1.99 -0.18
C VAL A 24 -4.50 -2.64 -1.16
N GLY A 25 -5.44 -1.84 -1.67
CA GLY A 25 -6.50 -2.28 -2.57
C GLY A 25 -7.70 -2.97 -1.90
N ASP A 26 -7.77 -2.98 -0.57
CA ASP A 26 -8.95 -3.41 0.19
C ASP A 26 -9.60 -2.18 0.85
N PRO A 27 -10.89 -1.89 0.62
CA PRO A 27 -11.58 -0.79 1.28
C PRO A 27 -11.84 -1.09 2.78
N ASN A 28 -11.62 -2.32 3.24
CA ASN A 28 -11.82 -2.67 4.64
C ASN A 28 -10.68 -2.14 5.51
N ILE A 29 -11.06 -1.33 6.49
CA ILE A 29 -10.18 -0.77 7.50
C ILE A 29 -10.34 -1.59 8.78
N VAL A 30 -9.22 -2.03 9.38
CA VAL A 30 -9.26 -2.70 10.68
C VAL A 30 -8.50 -1.88 11.71
N LEU A 31 -9.21 -1.43 12.74
CA LEU A 31 -8.66 -0.66 13.85
C LEU A 31 -8.29 -1.61 14.99
N TYR A 32 -7.05 -1.52 15.46
CA TYR A 32 -6.55 -2.23 16.64
C TYR A 32 -6.01 -1.25 17.66
N LYS A 33 -5.83 -1.68 18.91
CA LYS A 33 -5.03 -0.91 19.85
C LYS A 33 -3.53 -1.12 19.58
N VAL A 34 -2.73 -0.07 19.70
CA VAL A 34 -1.27 -0.14 19.58
C VAL A 34 -0.73 -1.20 20.53
N SER A 35 -1.17 -1.17 21.78
CA SER A 35 -0.79 -2.12 22.85
C SER A 35 -1.06 -3.59 22.50
N GLU A 36 -2.05 -3.89 21.67
CA GLU A 36 -2.41 -5.25 21.26
C GLU A 36 -1.55 -5.78 20.10
N LYS A 37 -0.83 -4.88 19.40
CA LYS A 37 -0.10 -5.19 18.17
C LYS A 37 1.36 -4.74 18.21
N VAL A 38 1.88 -4.34 19.37
CA VAL A 38 3.27 -3.87 19.53
C VAL A 38 4.28 -4.89 19.02
N GLU A 39 4.13 -6.16 19.34
CA GLU A 39 5.05 -7.24 18.92
C GLU A 39 5.06 -7.39 17.39
N TRP A 40 3.87 -7.37 16.78
CA TRP A 40 3.72 -7.45 15.32
C TRP A 40 4.31 -6.20 14.63
N LEU A 41 4.12 -5.03 15.20
CA LEU A 41 4.71 -3.78 14.72
C LEU A 41 6.24 -3.80 14.83
N LYS A 42 6.81 -4.33 15.92
CA LYS A 42 8.28 -4.49 16.05
C LYS A 42 8.86 -5.39 14.96
N GLU A 43 8.14 -6.44 14.60
CA GLU A 43 8.61 -7.44 13.63
C GLU A 43 8.47 -6.96 12.18
N HIS A 44 7.35 -6.30 11.85
CA HIS A 44 7.02 -5.93 10.47
C HIS A 44 7.24 -4.46 10.14
N PHE A 45 7.15 -3.56 11.13
CA PHE A 45 7.18 -2.10 10.98
C PHE A 45 7.99 -1.41 12.11
N PRO A 46 9.27 -1.79 12.30
CA PRO A 46 10.07 -1.28 13.42
C PRO A 46 10.37 0.21 13.34
N ALA A 47 10.45 0.78 12.12
CA ALA A 47 10.75 2.19 11.92
C ALA A 47 9.56 3.07 12.32
N GLU A 48 8.36 2.60 12.01
CA GLU A 48 7.07 3.24 12.28
C GLU A 48 6.76 3.23 13.77
N LEU A 49 6.98 2.09 14.43
CA LEU A 49 6.85 2.00 15.88
C LEU A 49 7.84 2.91 16.60
N ALA A 50 9.09 2.99 16.12
CA ALA A 50 10.09 3.91 16.68
C ALA A 50 9.71 5.38 16.49
N ALA A 51 9.15 5.74 15.32
CA ALA A 51 8.64 7.08 15.05
C ALA A 51 7.47 7.45 15.97
N TYR A 52 6.53 6.52 16.17
CA TYR A 52 5.40 6.66 17.09
C TYR A 52 5.84 6.85 18.55
N GLN A 53 6.78 6.02 19.03
CA GLN A 53 7.31 6.15 20.39
C GLN A 53 8.07 7.47 20.58
N LYS A 54 8.78 7.93 19.55
CA LYS A 54 9.55 9.18 19.59
C LYS A 54 8.64 10.41 19.52
N SER A 55 7.47 10.32 18.91
CA SER A 55 6.49 11.41 18.84
C SER A 55 5.65 11.57 20.10
N GLY A 56 5.85 10.72 21.12
CA GLY A 56 4.98 10.72 22.31
C GLY A 56 3.53 10.38 21.96
N GLY A 57 3.31 9.76 20.80
CA GLY A 57 2.00 9.50 20.22
C GLY A 57 1.22 10.74 19.76
N GLU A 58 1.85 11.91 19.65
CA GLU A 58 1.32 12.91 18.72
C GLU A 58 1.29 12.30 17.32
N VAL A 59 0.18 12.57 16.61
CA VAL A 59 -0.17 12.04 15.29
C VAL A 59 0.92 12.38 14.29
N ILE A 60 1.94 11.53 14.22
CA ILE A 60 2.68 11.39 12.99
C ILE A 60 1.83 10.43 12.18
N ALA A 61 0.88 11.00 11.43
CA ALA A 61 0.48 10.41 10.16
C ALA A 61 1.79 10.30 9.37
N ALA A 62 2.51 9.20 9.61
CA ALA A 62 3.68 8.86 8.86
C ALA A 62 3.09 8.58 7.49
N ASN A 63 3.01 9.64 6.69
CA ASN A 63 2.89 9.60 5.25
C ASN A 63 4.17 8.91 4.80
N ILE A 64 4.24 7.60 5.04
CA ILE A 64 5.26 6.72 4.52
C ILE A 64 4.93 6.72 3.06
N ARG A 65 5.53 7.66 2.35
CA ARG A 65 5.46 7.71 0.91
C ARG A 65 5.94 6.34 0.47
N PRO A 66 5.06 5.53 -0.14
CA PRO A 66 5.45 4.20 -0.54
C PRO A 66 6.62 4.35 -1.50
N GLN A 67 7.74 3.76 -1.13
CA GLN A 67 8.92 3.74 -1.98
C GLN A 67 8.63 2.78 -3.12
N GLY A 68 8.66 3.31 -4.34
CA GLY A 68 8.37 2.54 -5.54
C GLY A 68 8.21 3.46 -6.74
N THR A 69 7.95 2.85 -7.88
CA THR A 69 7.75 3.57 -9.13
C THR A 69 6.40 4.28 -9.10
N GLU A 70 6.36 5.55 -9.51
CA GLU A 70 5.11 6.31 -9.61
C GLU A 70 4.15 5.66 -10.60
N LEU A 71 2.85 5.67 -10.28
CA LEU A 71 1.80 5.11 -11.13
C LEU A 71 1.73 5.75 -12.53
N THR A 72 2.12 7.02 -12.64
CA THR A 72 2.19 7.78 -13.90
C THR A 72 3.24 7.23 -14.88
N ALA A 73 4.19 6.41 -14.41
CA ALA A 73 5.15 5.72 -15.26
C ALA A 73 4.49 4.66 -16.16
N LEU A 74 3.31 4.16 -15.78
CA LEU A 74 2.57 3.19 -16.59
C LEU A 74 1.85 3.89 -17.75
N LYS A 75 2.14 3.42 -18.96
CA LYS A 75 1.49 3.89 -20.17
C LYS A 75 -0.02 3.59 -20.10
N GLY A 76 -0.83 4.66 -20.10
CA GLY A 76 -2.29 4.55 -19.97
C GLY A 76 -2.85 4.95 -18.60
N VAL A 77 -1.99 5.17 -17.60
CA VAL A 77 -2.38 5.75 -16.31
C VAL A 77 -2.20 7.26 -16.36
N GLY A 78 -3.28 7.97 -16.71
CA GLY A 78 -3.30 9.44 -16.62
C GLY A 78 -3.41 9.94 -15.18
N PRO A 79 -3.21 11.25 -14.93
CA PRO A 79 -3.20 11.84 -13.59
C PRO A 79 -4.48 11.56 -12.78
N ARG A 80 -5.64 11.59 -13.44
CA ARG A 80 -6.93 11.27 -12.80
C ARG A 80 -7.00 9.83 -12.34
N ARG A 81 -6.49 8.89 -13.14
CA ARG A 81 -6.51 7.46 -12.81
C ARG A 81 -5.49 7.14 -11.73
N ALA A 82 -4.31 7.78 -11.77
CA ALA A 82 -3.34 7.71 -10.69
C ALA A 82 -3.93 8.21 -9.37
N GLN A 83 -4.64 9.34 -9.39
CA GLN A 83 -5.31 9.85 -8.19
C GLN A 83 -6.35 8.87 -7.64
N THR A 84 -7.21 8.29 -8.48
CA THR A 84 -8.19 7.29 -8.02
C THR A 84 -7.51 6.08 -7.37
N LEU A 85 -6.39 5.62 -7.92
CA LEU A 85 -5.63 4.52 -7.34
C LEU A 85 -5.01 4.92 -5.99
N VAL A 86 -4.49 6.15 -5.89
CA VAL A 86 -3.93 6.71 -4.65
C VAL A 86 -5.01 6.82 -3.57
N ASP A 87 -6.21 7.29 -3.94
CA ASP A 87 -7.38 7.36 -3.06
C ASP A 87 -7.82 5.96 -2.57
N GLN A 88 -7.43 4.91 -3.29
CA GLN A 88 -7.64 3.50 -2.94
C GLN A 88 -6.38 2.83 -2.35
N ASP A 89 -5.46 3.63 -1.82
CA ASP A 89 -4.18 3.21 -1.22
C ASP A 89 -3.17 2.54 -2.15
N VAL A 90 -3.41 2.53 -3.45
CA VAL A 90 -2.44 2.06 -4.45
C VAL A 90 -1.66 3.27 -4.93
N ASN A 91 -0.40 3.39 -4.52
CA ASN A 91 0.40 4.58 -4.79
C ASN A 91 1.62 4.30 -5.68
N THR A 92 2.02 3.04 -5.82
CA THR A 92 3.16 2.65 -6.66
C THR A 92 2.82 1.51 -7.62
N VAL A 93 3.63 1.37 -8.68
CA VAL A 93 3.46 0.30 -9.68
C VAL A 93 3.64 -1.08 -9.06
N GLU A 94 4.58 -1.22 -8.14
CA GLU A 94 4.85 -2.44 -7.38
C GLU A 94 3.61 -2.86 -6.58
N GLN A 95 2.97 -1.91 -5.90
CA GLN A 95 1.73 -2.15 -5.17
C GLN A 95 0.61 -2.64 -6.10
N LEU A 96 0.44 -1.96 -7.25
CA LEU A 96 -0.56 -2.32 -8.24
C LEU A 96 -0.33 -3.75 -8.78
N ALA A 97 0.93 -4.12 -9.05
CA ALA A 97 1.32 -5.44 -9.52
C ALA A 97 1.09 -6.58 -8.51
N GLU A 98 1.29 -6.29 -7.21
CA GLU A 98 1.14 -7.24 -6.10
C GLU A 98 -0.33 -7.46 -5.66
N LEU A 99 -1.28 -6.69 -6.19
CA LEU A 99 -2.69 -6.84 -5.84
C LEU A 99 -3.26 -8.21 -6.22
N SER A 100 -4.11 -8.73 -5.33
CA SER A 100 -4.88 -9.95 -5.57
C SER A 100 -5.98 -9.74 -6.61
N ASP A 101 -6.49 -10.83 -7.21
CA ASP A 101 -7.60 -10.75 -8.19
C ASP A 101 -8.86 -10.15 -7.58
N ALA A 102 -9.13 -10.47 -6.30
CA ALA A 102 -10.25 -9.91 -5.55
C ALA A 102 -10.08 -8.39 -5.36
N SER A 103 -8.90 -7.95 -4.89
CA SER A 103 -8.59 -6.53 -4.68
C SER A 103 -8.62 -5.74 -5.98
N VAL A 104 -8.12 -6.30 -7.09
CA VAL A 104 -8.15 -5.61 -8.39
C VAL A 104 -9.57 -5.43 -8.92
N SER A 105 -10.43 -6.42 -8.68
CA SER A 105 -11.82 -6.35 -9.11
C SER A 105 -12.60 -5.28 -8.35
N SER A 106 -12.28 -5.02 -7.09
CA SER A 106 -12.91 -3.96 -6.29
C SER A 106 -12.46 -2.54 -6.65
N LEU A 107 -11.33 -2.38 -7.37
CA LEU A 107 -10.82 -1.07 -7.79
C LEU A 107 -11.47 -0.55 -9.09
N GLY A 108 -12.37 -1.33 -9.69
CA GLY A 108 -13.17 -0.92 -10.83
C GLY A 108 -12.66 -1.41 -12.19
N ALA A 109 -13.45 -1.12 -13.23
CA ALA A 109 -13.19 -1.60 -14.59
C ALA A 109 -11.83 -1.13 -15.13
N GLY A 110 -11.13 -2.01 -15.84
CA GLY A 110 -9.82 -1.75 -16.44
C GLY A 110 -8.62 -1.91 -15.49
N THR A 111 -8.83 -2.06 -14.18
CA THR A 111 -7.71 -2.20 -13.22
C THR A 111 -6.98 -3.54 -13.35
N VAL A 112 -7.66 -4.58 -13.87
CA VAL A 112 -7.03 -5.87 -14.22
C VAL A 112 -5.95 -5.70 -15.28
N ASP A 113 -6.22 -4.92 -16.31
CA ASP A 113 -5.24 -4.69 -17.38
C ASP A 113 -4.13 -3.75 -16.92
N LEU A 114 -4.44 -2.76 -16.07
CA LEU A 114 -3.43 -1.93 -15.42
C LEU A 114 -2.47 -2.75 -14.54
N ARG A 115 -2.97 -3.74 -13.79
CA ARG A 115 -2.11 -4.65 -13.03
C ARG A 115 -1.23 -5.51 -13.95
N LYS A 116 -1.75 -5.99 -15.07
CA LYS A 116 -0.94 -6.73 -16.05
C LYS A 116 0.19 -5.84 -16.58
N LEU A 117 -0.15 -4.62 -17.00
CA LEU A 117 0.83 -3.62 -17.43
C LEU A 117 1.86 -3.30 -16.35
N ALA A 118 1.45 -3.22 -15.09
CA ALA A 118 2.36 -3.02 -13.96
C ALA A 118 3.34 -4.19 -13.81
N ARG A 119 2.86 -5.44 -13.93
CA ARG A 119 3.72 -6.63 -13.89
C ARG A 119 4.67 -6.70 -15.07
N ASP A 120 4.19 -6.40 -16.27
CA ASP A 120 5.01 -6.39 -17.48
C ASP A 120 6.10 -5.31 -17.38
N TYR A 121 5.74 -4.11 -16.91
CA TYR A 121 6.68 -3.02 -16.66
C TYR A 121 7.78 -3.41 -15.66
N LEU A 122 7.43 -4.04 -14.54
CA LEU A 122 8.40 -4.49 -13.54
C LEU A 122 9.27 -5.64 -14.06
N ALA A 123 8.70 -6.55 -14.86
CA ALA A 123 9.45 -7.62 -15.50
C ALA A 123 10.48 -7.07 -16.49
N ASP A 124 10.10 -6.08 -17.30
CA ASP A 124 11.01 -5.37 -18.22
C ASP A 124 12.12 -4.63 -17.46
N GLN A 125 11.78 -3.92 -16.37
CA GLN A 125 12.76 -3.25 -15.50
C GLN A 125 13.74 -4.24 -14.83
N ALA A 126 13.27 -5.42 -14.48
CA ALA A 126 14.10 -6.49 -13.92
C ALA A 126 14.91 -7.26 -14.98
N GLY A 127 14.78 -6.94 -16.27
CA GLY A 127 15.40 -7.67 -17.37
C GLY A 127 14.83 -9.07 -17.60
N LEU A 128 13.69 -9.40 -16.97
CA LEU A 128 12.99 -10.66 -17.10
C LEU A 128 12.04 -10.57 -18.29
N LYS A 129 12.53 -10.87 -19.50
CA LYS A 129 11.64 -11.01 -20.66
C LYS A 129 10.68 -12.17 -20.42
N PRO A 130 9.37 -12.01 -20.66
CA PRO A 130 8.45 -13.14 -20.65
C PRO A 130 8.93 -14.15 -21.69
N ARG A 131 9.14 -15.41 -21.27
CA ARG A 131 9.34 -16.52 -22.20
C ARG A 131 8.11 -16.53 -23.10
N GLN A 132 8.29 -16.15 -24.37
CA GLN A 132 7.29 -16.43 -25.41
C GLN A 132 7.03 -17.93 -25.37
N ALA A 133 5.84 -18.31 -24.88
CA ALA A 133 5.32 -19.64 -25.15
C ALA A 133 5.01 -19.66 -26.66
N VAL A 134 5.96 -20.16 -27.43
CA VAL A 134 5.74 -20.59 -28.81
C VAL A 134 4.64 -21.64 -28.80
N GLY A 135 3.59 -21.37 -29.59
CA GLY A 135 2.51 -22.32 -29.85
C GLY A 135 2.95 -23.50 -30.70
#